data_AF-A0A957V0L9-F1
#
_entry.id   AF-A0A957V0L9-F1
#
_cell.length_a   1.000
_cell.length_b   1.000
_cell.length_c   1.000
_cell.angle_alpha   90.00
_cell.angle_beta   90.00
_cell.angle_gamma   90.00
#
_symmetry.space_group_name_H-M   'P 1'
#
loop_
_entity.id
_entity.type
_entity.pdbx_description
1 polymer ?
#
loop_
_entity_poly.entity_id
_entity_poly.type
_entity_poly.pdbx_seq_one_letter_code
_entity_poly.pdbx_strand_id
1 'polypeptide(L)'
;EEAASFLRAGHLGPAELANLRSQGVVGETTGRFFNAQGEWESFAINRRVVGIDLHDLRRVPRVLAVARGLPKAASILGALRGGYLTVLATDDITARAVLEMAGAPAAAQ
;
A
#
# COMPACT_ATOMS: atom_id res chain seq x y z
N GLU A 1 7.29 -7.93 -2.50
CA GLU A 1 7.39 -8.08 -3.98
C GLU A 1 6.60 -7.05 -4.79
N GLU A 2 5.80 -6.15 -4.20
CA GLU A 2 5.01 -5.18 -5.00
C GLU A 2 5.76 -3.94 -5.45
N ALA A 3 6.62 -3.40 -4.59
CA ALA A 3 7.71 -2.53 -5.05
C ALA A 3 8.67 -3.27 -6.01
N ALA A 4 8.55 -4.60 -6.15
CA ALA A 4 9.24 -5.31 -7.22
C ALA A 4 8.62 -5.05 -8.60
N SER A 5 7.42 -4.48 -8.73
CA SER A 5 6.95 -4.00 -10.05
C SER A 5 7.78 -2.80 -10.51
N PHE A 6 8.02 -1.82 -9.63
CA PHE A 6 8.93 -0.71 -9.90
C PHE A 6 10.38 -1.17 -10.13
N LEU A 7 10.83 -2.18 -9.38
CA LEU A 7 12.13 -2.82 -9.60
C LEU A 7 12.21 -3.50 -10.97
N ARG A 8 11.21 -4.33 -11.33
CA ARG A 8 11.15 -5.06 -12.61
C ARG A 8 11.03 -4.11 -13.80
N ALA A 9 10.32 -3.00 -13.64
CA ALA A 9 10.18 -1.96 -14.66
C ALA A 9 11.43 -1.06 -14.78
N GLY A 10 12.41 -1.21 -13.89
CA GLY A 10 13.64 -0.41 -13.90
C GLY A 10 13.44 1.03 -13.40
N HIS A 11 12.32 1.33 -12.75
CA HIS A 11 12.06 2.65 -12.17
C HIS A 11 12.74 2.86 -10.82
N LEU A 12 13.10 1.77 -10.13
CA LEU A 12 13.85 1.79 -8.88
C LEU A 12 14.97 0.76 -8.91
N GLY A 13 16.14 1.13 -8.41
CA GLY A 13 17.22 0.19 -8.12
C GLY A 13 16.98 -0.61 -6.83
N PRO A 14 17.66 -1.76 -6.63
CA PRO A 14 17.59 -2.52 -5.38
C PRO A 14 17.96 -1.69 -4.14
N ALA A 15 18.97 -0.83 -4.26
CA ALA A 15 19.43 0.03 -3.17
C ALA A 15 18.40 1.13 -2.82
N GLU A 16 17.77 1.73 -3.82
CA GLU A 16 16.69 2.70 -3.60
C GLU A 16 15.49 2.04 -2.92
N LEU A 17 15.11 0.84 -3.36
CA LEU A 17 14.04 0.09 -2.72
C LEU A 17 14.37 -0.25 -1.25
N ALA A 18 15.59 -0.68 -0.97
CA ALA A 18 16.03 -0.93 0.40
C ALA A 18 15.97 0.34 1.26
N ASN A 19 16.38 1.48 0.71
CA ASN A 19 16.30 2.78 1.37
C ASN A 19 14.86 3.25 1.63
N LEU A 20 13.91 2.97 0.72
CA LEU A 20 12.49 3.27 0.97
C LEU A 20 11.94 2.42 2.12
N ARG A 21 12.31 1.13 2.15
CA ARG A 21 11.91 0.23 3.23
C ARG A 21 12.48 0.65 4.58
N SER A 22 13.73 1.11 4.64
CA SER A 22 14.32 1.62 5.89
C SER A 22 13.66 2.90 6.38
N GLN A 23 13.02 3.67 5.50
CA GLN A 23 12.19 4.83 5.86
C GLN A 23 10.77 4.44 6.31
N GLY A 24 10.43 3.14 6.36
CA GLY A 24 9.13 2.65 6.81
C GLY A 24 8.07 2.56 5.71
N VAL A 25 8.46 2.70 4.44
CA VAL A 25 7.54 2.45 3.32
C VAL A 25 7.15 0.98 3.31
N VAL A 26 5.84 0.72 3.34
CA VAL A 26 5.29 -0.64 3.28
C VAL A 26 4.64 -0.95 1.95
N GLY A 27 4.25 0.05 1.17
CA GLY A 27 3.54 -0.15 -0.09
C GLY A 27 3.46 1.11 -0.94
N GLU A 28 2.85 0.94 -2.12
CA GLU A 28 2.47 2.03 -3.01
C GLU A 28 1.12 1.75 -3.67
N THR A 29 0.43 2.80 -4.08
CA THR A 29 -0.69 2.73 -5.01
C THR A 29 -0.61 3.91 -5.96
N THR A 30 -0.97 3.71 -7.23
CA THR A 30 -0.85 4.73 -8.28
C THR A 30 0.54 5.39 -8.34
N GLY A 31 1.59 4.65 -7.99
CA GLY A 31 2.97 5.11 -7.92
C GLY A 31 3.31 5.93 -6.67
N ARG A 32 2.38 6.13 -5.73
CA ARG A 32 2.57 6.89 -4.50
C ARG A 32 2.84 5.94 -3.32
N PHE A 33 3.98 6.12 -2.68
CA PHE A 33 4.47 5.31 -1.57
C PHE A 33 3.95 5.81 -0.23
N PHE A 34 3.66 4.88 0.69
CA PHE A 34 3.12 5.18 2.02
C PHE A 34 3.60 4.19 3.09
N ASN A 35 3.45 4.55 4.37
CA ASN A 35 3.82 3.71 5.52
C ASN A 35 2.64 2.87 6.07
N ALA A 36 2.88 2.11 7.14
CA ALA A 36 1.87 1.22 7.75
C ALA A 36 0.66 1.94 8.36
N GLN A 37 0.76 3.25 8.56
CA GLN A 37 -0.30 4.14 9.06
C GLN A 37 -1.01 4.84 7.89
N GLY A 38 -0.51 4.66 6.66
CA GLY A 38 -1.01 5.32 5.47
C GLY A 38 -0.42 6.71 5.24
N GLU A 39 0.54 7.18 6.04
CA GLU A 39 1.17 8.50 5.83
C GLU A 39 2.10 8.46 4.61
N TRP A 40 2.17 9.55 3.84
CA TRP A 40 2.87 9.55 2.54
C TRP A 40 3.63 10.84 2.21
N GLU A 41 3.32 11.94 2.90
CA GLU A 41 3.80 13.29 2.60
C GLU A 41 5.31 13.45 2.85
N SER A 42 5.87 12.67 3.78
CA SER A 42 7.28 12.70 4.15
C SER A 42 8.20 12.03 3.13
N PHE A 43 7.67 11.22 2.20
CA PHE A 43 8.49 10.45 1.26
C PHE A 43 8.86 11.26 0.02
N ALA A 44 10.12 11.65 -0.08
CA ALA A 44 10.66 12.45 -1.19
C ALA A 44 10.44 11.82 -2.58
N ILE A 45 10.40 10.49 -2.67
CA ILE A 45 10.13 9.76 -3.92
C ILE A 45 8.78 10.16 -4.54
N ASN A 46 7.78 10.46 -3.71
CA ASN A 46 6.46 10.83 -4.19
C ASN A 46 6.49 12.12 -5.01
N ARG A 47 7.46 13.02 -4.78
CA ARG A 47 7.61 14.24 -5.60
C ARG A 47 8.04 13.96 -7.05
N ARG A 48 8.51 12.76 -7.36
CA ARG A 48 8.94 12.35 -8.71
C ARG A 48 7.80 11.76 -9.55
N VAL A 49 6.62 11.58 -8.95
CA VAL A 49 5.50 10.88 -9.59
C VAL A 49 4.56 11.92 -10.22
N VAL A 50 4.37 11.80 -11.53
CA VAL A 50 3.37 12.54 -12.30
C VAL A 50 2.11 11.67 -12.39
N GLY A 51 1.03 12.09 -11.71
CA GLY A 51 -0.21 11.33 -11.61
C GLY A 51 -1.05 11.81 -10.42
N ILE A 52 -2.18 11.14 -10.16
CA ILE A 52 -3.04 11.45 -9.01
C ILE A 52 -2.22 11.34 -7.71
N ASP A 53 -2.43 12.27 -6.79
CA ASP A 53 -1.87 12.16 -5.45
C ASP A 53 -2.85 11.42 -4.52
N LEU A 54 -2.36 11.05 -3.34
CA LEU A 54 -3.15 10.27 -2.39
C LEU A 54 -4.24 11.11 -1.71
N HIS A 55 -4.12 12.44 -1.70
CA HIS A 55 -5.17 13.32 -1.20
C HIS A 55 -6.37 13.34 -2.15
N ASP A 56 -6.14 13.49 -3.45
CA ASP A 56 -7.19 13.46 -4.47
C ASP A 56 -7.78 12.06 -4.63
N LEU A 57 -6.97 11.00 -4.49
CA LEU A 57 -7.47 9.62 -4.53
C LEU A 57 -8.51 9.36 -3.42
N ARG A 58 -8.33 9.90 -2.20
CA ARG A 58 -9.32 9.82 -1.11
C ARG A 58 -10.67 10.47 -1.45
N ARG A 59 -10.68 11.44 -2.36
CA ARG A 59 -11.89 12.17 -2.76
C ARG A 59 -12.70 11.44 -3.83
N VAL A 60 -12.13 10.41 -4.46
CA VAL A 60 -12.83 9.60 -5.45
C VAL A 60 -13.88 8.75 -4.72
N PRO A 61 -15.18 8.84 -5.06
CA PRO A 61 -16.24 8.17 -4.31
C PRO A 61 -16.11 6.63 -4.25
N ARG A 62 -15.47 6.05 -5.27
CA ARG A 62 -15.28 4.61 -5.37
C ARG A 62 -13.91 4.28 -5.95
N VAL A 63 -13.07 3.63 -5.13
CA VAL A 63 -11.75 3.15 -5.53
C VAL A 63 -11.67 1.66 -5.22
N LEU A 64 -11.56 0.85 -6.29
CA LEU A 64 -11.38 -0.59 -6.20
C LEU A 64 -9.89 -0.93 -6.24
N ALA A 65 -9.38 -1.52 -5.17
CA ALA A 65 -8.05 -2.11 -5.13
C ALA A 65 -8.16 -3.63 -5.30
N VAL A 66 -7.27 -4.20 -6.10
CA VAL A 66 -7.15 -5.65 -6.29
C VAL A 66 -5.75 -6.06 -5.86
N ALA A 67 -5.64 -6.79 -4.75
CA ALA A 67 -4.36 -7.19 -4.19
C ALA A 67 -4.47 -8.52 -3.46
N ARG A 68 -3.43 -9.34 -3.53
CA ARG A 68 -3.40 -10.67 -2.90
C ARG A 68 -2.00 -11.13 -2.52
N GLY A 69 -1.90 -11.97 -1.50
CA GLY A 69 -0.68 -12.57 -0.97
C GLY A 69 -0.21 -11.94 0.33
N LEU A 70 0.25 -12.79 1.26
CA LEU A 70 0.79 -12.40 2.57
C LEU A 70 1.85 -11.28 2.52
N PRO A 71 2.78 -11.23 1.53
CA PRO A 71 3.75 -10.14 1.44
C PRO A 71 3.15 -8.75 1.22
N LYS A 72 1.85 -8.66 0.89
CA LYS A 72 1.13 -7.40 0.66
C LYS A 72 0.24 -6.99 1.84
N ALA A 73 0.09 -7.82 2.87
CA ALA A 73 -0.85 -7.55 3.97
C ALA A 73 -0.57 -6.20 4.64
N ALA A 74 0.70 -5.87 4.88
CA ALA A 74 1.12 -4.57 5.41
C ALA A 74 0.76 -3.39 4.47
N SER A 75 1.00 -3.55 3.17
CA SER A 75 0.69 -2.55 2.14
C SER A 75 -0.82 -2.32 2.04
N ILE A 76 -1.61 -3.39 2.04
CA ILE A 76 -3.07 -3.34 2.02
C ILE A 76 -3.59 -2.63 3.26
N LEU A 77 -3.09 -2.99 4.46
CA LEU A 77 -3.51 -2.36 5.71
C LEU A 77 -3.14 -0.87 5.75
N GLY A 78 -1.94 -0.50 5.29
CA GLY A 78 -1.53 0.91 5.18
C GLY A 78 -2.45 1.70 4.24
N ALA A 79 -2.85 1.11 3.10
CA ALA A 79 -3.76 1.75 2.17
C ALA A 79 -5.19 1.90 2.72
N LEU A 80 -5.67 0.89 3.46
CA LEU A 80 -6.95 0.94 4.17
C LEU A 80 -6.95 2.05 5.22
N ARG A 81 -5.91 2.13 6.07
CA ARG A 81 -5.75 3.17 7.09
C ARG A 81 -5.65 4.57 6.49
N GLY A 82 -4.97 4.70 5.36
CA GLY A 82 -4.84 5.95 4.61
C GLY A 82 -6.10 6.39 3.87
N GLY A 83 -7.13 5.52 3.79
CA GLY A 83 -8.39 5.82 3.08
C GLY A 83 -8.23 5.86 1.56
N TYR A 84 -7.22 5.17 1.00
CA TYR A 84 -6.90 5.22 -0.44
C TYR A 84 -7.75 4.30 -1.31
N LEU A 85 -8.54 3.44 -0.69
CA LEU A 85 -9.46 2.54 -1.37
C LEU A 85 -10.77 2.43 -0.58
N THR A 86 -11.87 2.21 -1.30
CA THR A 86 -13.19 1.98 -0.69
C THR A 86 -13.67 0.54 -0.86
N VAL A 87 -13.11 -0.18 -1.84
CA VAL A 87 -13.41 -1.59 -2.09
C VAL A 87 -12.09 -2.35 -2.26
N LEU A 88 -11.96 -3.46 -1.56
CA LEU A 88 -10.83 -4.39 -1.69
C LEU A 88 -11.33 -5.72 -2.26
N ALA A 89 -10.76 -6.15 -3.38
CA ALA A 89 -10.85 -7.53 -3.86
C ALA A 89 -9.54 -8.27 -3.52
N THR A 90 -9.64 -9.32 -2.71
CA THR A 90 -8.50 -10.12 -2.22
C THR A 90 -8.90 -11.57 -1.97
N ASP A 91 -7.94 -12.43 -1.64
CA ASP A 91 -8.21 -13.82 -1.21
C ASP A 91 -8.41 -13.94 0.31
N ASP A 92 -8.96 -15.06 0.76
CA ASP A 92 -9.31 -15.31 2.17
C ASP A 92 -8.07 -15.31 3.08
N ILE A 93 -6.95 -15.87 2.60
CA ILE A 93 -5.68 -15.92 3.32
C ILE A 93 -5.16 -14.50 3.59
N THR A 94 -5.18 -13.65 2.56
CA THR A 94 -4.72 -12.26 2.66
C THR A 94 -5.65 -11.42 3.52
N ALA A 95 -6.97 -11.60 3.37
CA ALA A 95 -7.97 -10.90 4.19
C ALA A 95 -7.78 -11.20 5.69
N ARG A 96 -7.58 -12.48 6.05
CA ARG A 96 -7.31 -12.88 7.45
C ARG A 96 -6.05 -12.23 7.99
N ALA A 97 -4.95 -12.27 7.24
CA ALA A 97 -3.70 -11.63 7.66
C ALA A 97 -3.87 -10.11 7.88
N VAL A 98 -4.62 -9.43 7.02
CA VAL A 98 -4.92 -7.99 7.20
C VAL A 98 -5.74 -7.74 8.47
N LEU A 99 -6.75 -8.57 8.75
CA LEU A 99 -7.57 -8.47 9.96
C LEU A 99 -6.76 -8.72 11.24
N GLU A 100 -5.92 -9.76 11.25
CA GLU A 100 -5.02 -10.07 12.36
C GLU A 100 -4.06 -8.89 12.63
N MET A 101 -3.45 -8.34 11.58
CA MET A 101 -2.57 -7.16 11.70
C MET A 101 -3.32 -5.89 12.14
N ALA A 102 -4.61 -5.78 11.84
CA ALA A 102 -5.45 -4.68 12.28
C ALA A 102 -5.84 -4.78 13.76
N GLY A 103 -5.61 -5.94 14.40
CA GLY A 103 -6.10 -6.22 15.75
C GLY A 103 -7.62 -6.41 15.79
N ALA A 104 -8.23 -6.80 14.67
CA ALA A 104 -9.66 -7.08 14.62
C ALA A 104 -9.96 -8.34 15.46
N PRO A 105 -11.03 -8.36 16.27
CA PRO A 105 -11.43 -9.58 16.97
C PRO A 105 -11.70 -10.68 15.94
N ALA A 106 -11.30 -11.91 16.28
CA ALA A 106 -11.62 -13.07 15.45
C ALA A 106 -13.13 -13.10 15.21
N ALA A 107 -13.54 -13.11 13.94
CA ALA A 107 -14.95 -13.16 13.59
C ALA A 107 -15.60 -14.34 14.33
N ALA A 108 -16.66 -14.06 15.10
CA ALA A 108 -17.47 -15.10 15.71
C ALA A 108 -18.00 -15.99 14.57
N GLN A 109 -17.70 -17.29 14.65
CA GLN A 109 -18.24 -18.30 13.74
C GLN A 109 -19.74 -18.45 13.94
#